data_AF-A0AAW2NSZ4-F1
#
_entry.id   AF-A0AAW2NSZ4-F1
#
_cell.length_a   1.000
_cell.length_b   1.000
_cell.length_c   1.000
_cell.angle_alpha   90.00
_cell.angle_beta   90.00
_cell.angle_gamma   90.00
#
_symmetry.space_group_name_H-M   'P 1'
#
loop_
_entity.id
_entity.type
_entity.pdbx_description
1 polymer ?
#
loop_
_entity_poly.entity_id
_entity_poly.type
_entity_poly.pdbx_seq_one_letter_code
_entity_poly.pdbx_strand_id
1 'polypeptide(L)'
;MRYLHGEWVPNPEAPYYTNKTCWAIHEHQNCMKYGRPDSGFMKWRWKPDGCDLPLFNPYQFLDMVRGKSLAFVGDSVGEPNAVHDMPLVQDSHITMLEMK
;
A
#
# COMPACT_ATOMS: atom_id res chain seq x y z
N MET A 1 18.19 -2.80 13.55
CA MET A 1 17.64 -3.35 12.28
C MET A 1 17.69 -2.26 11.23
N ARG A 2 18.14 -2.58 10.00
CA ARG A 2 18.22 -1.63 8.88
C ARG A 2 17.14 -1.99 7.86
N TYR A 3 16.00 -1.31 7.89
CA TYR A 3 14.88 -1.62 6.97
C TYR A 3 15.15 -1.25 5.51
N LEU A 4 16.14 -0.38 5.28
CA LEU A 4 16.51 0.14 3.95
C LEU A 4 17.48 -0.77 3.18
N HIS A 5 18.09 -1.76 3.83
CA HIS A 5 19.01 -2.71 3.20
C HIS A 5 18.33 -4.07 3.15
N GLY A 6 18.37 -4.72 1.99
CA GLY A 6 17.64 -5.94 1.73
C GLY A 6 17.56 -6.26 0.25
N GLU A 7 16.67 -7.18 -0.10
CA GLU A 7 16.46 -7.66 -1.45
C GLU A 7 14.98 -7.80 -1.80
N TRP A 8 14.68 -7.73 -3.09
CA TRP A 8 13.36 -8.07 -3.60
C TRP A 8 13.23 -9.58 -3.73
N VAL A 9 12.22 -10.16 -3.08
CA VAL A 9 11.94 -11.61 -3.15
C VAL A 9 10.55 -11.86 -3.75
N PRO A 10 10.34 -12.95 -4.51
CA PRO A 10 9.03 -13.30 -5.02
C PRO A 10 8.01 -13.53 -3.89
N ASN A 11 6.79 -13.06 -4.10
CA ASN A 11 5.66 -13.25 -3.21
C ASN A 11 4.46 -13.83 -3.98
N PRO A 12 4.24 -15.16 -3.88
CA PRO A 12 3.14 -15.83 -4.58
C PRO A 12 1.74 -15.41 -4.08
N GLU A 13 1.64 -14.92 -2.84
CA GLU A 13 0.37 -14.53 -2.21
C GLU A 13 -0.12 -13.15 -2.65
N ALA A 14 0.74 -12.36 -3.30
CA ALA A 14 0.40 -11.06 -3.86
C ALA A 14 -0.30 -11.17 -5.24
N PRO A 15 -1.12 -10.17 -5.64
CA PRO A 15 -1.39 -8.92 -4.94
C PRO A 15 -2.52 -9.01 -3.89
N TYR A 16 -2.40 -8.25 -2.79
CA TYR A 16 -3.39 -8.21 -1.70
C TYR A 16 -4.64 -7.36 -2.03
N TYR A 17 -4.54 -6.49 -3.03
CA TYR A 17 -5.65 -5.72 -3.57
C TYR A 17 -5.47 -5.57 -5.07
N THR A 18 -6.57 -5.35 -5.77
CA THR A 18 -6.59 -5.14 -7.21
C THR A 18 -7.45 -3.93 -7.52
N ASN A 19 -7.36 -3.42 -8.75
CA ASN A 19 -8.26 -2.38 -9.26
C ASN A 19 -9.75 -2.76 -9.20
N LYS A 20 -10.10 -4.03 -8.98
CA LYS A 20 -11.48 -4.47 -8.78
C LYS A 20 -11.91 -4.44 -7.32
N THR A 21 -10.96 -4.64 -6.39
CA THR A 21 -11.24 -4.73 -4.95
C THR A 21 -11.02 -3.41 -4.22
N CYS A 22 -10.29 -2.46 -4.82
CA CYS A 22 -10.05 -1.14 -4.27
C CYS A 22 -10.53 -0.05 -5.24
N TRP A 23 -11.50 0.75 -4.81
CA TRP A 23 -12.01 1.90 -5.56
C TRP A 23 -11.15 3.15 -5.41
N ALA A 24 -10.26 3.18 -4.40
CA ALA A 24 -9.38 4.31 -4.12
C ALA A 24 -8.16 4.38 -5.04
N ILE A 25 -7.88 3.32 -5.83
CA ILE A 25 -6.81 3.37 -6.83
C ILE A 25 -7.24 4.32 -7.94
N HIS A 26 -6.50 5.41 -8.10
CA HIS A 26 -6.80 6.40 -9.13
C HIS A 26 -6.63 5.82 -10.52
N GLU A 27 -7.43 6.31 -11.46
CA GLU A 27 -7.47 5.75 -12.82
C GLU A 27 -6.09 5.71 -13.47
N HIS A 28 -5.31 6.79 -13.36
CA HIS A 28 -3.96 6.93 -13.92
C HIS A 28 -2.93 5.93 -13.36
N GLN A 29 -3.23 5.26 -12.25
CA GLN A 29 -2.40 4.22 -11.62
C GLN A 29 -2.81 2.79 -12.04
N ASN A 30 -3.92 2.65 -12.77
CA ASN A 30 -4.45 1.38 -13.22
C ASN A 30 -3.73 0.87 -14.48
N CYS A 31 -2.48 0.40 -14.31
CA CYS A 31 -1.67 -0.11 -15.42
C CYS A 31 -2.36 -1.27 -16.18
N MET A 32 -3.15 -2.09 -15.47
CA MET A 32 -3.88 -3.20 -16.09
C MET A 32 -4.98 -2.71 -17.03
N LYS A 33 -5.68 -1.61 -16.68
CA LYS A 33 -6.69 -0.98 -17.53
C LYS A 33 -6.07 -0.35 -18.78
N TYR A 34 -4.87 0.23 -18.65
CA TYR A 34 -4.15 0.83 -19.77
C TYR A 34 -3.28 -0.15 -20.57
N GLY A 35 -3.63 -1.44 -20.52
CA GLY A 35 -3.14 -2.42 -21.49
C GLY A 35 -1.83 -3.10 -21.11
N ARG A 36 -1.35 -2.98 -19.86
CA ARG A 36 -0.20 -3.78 -19.42
C ARG A 36 -0.60 -5.26 -19.29
N PRO A 37 0.01 -6.18 -20.06
CA PRO A 37 -0.41 -7.58 -20.12
C PRO A 37 0.21 -8.43 -19.01
N ASP A 38 1.35 -8.02 -18.44
CA ASP A 38 2.07 -8.76 -17.41
C ASP A 38 1.66 -8.32 -16.00
N SER A 39 1.46 -9.29 -15.10
CA SER A 39 1.12 -9.05 -13.68
C SER A 39 2.24 -9.46 -12.72
N GLY A 40 3.36 -9.98 -13.25
CA GLY A 40 4.47 -10.50 -12.46
C GLY A 40 5.14 -9.45 -11.57
N PHE A 41 5.09 -8.18 -11.97
CA PHE A 41 5.63 -7.06 -11.19
C PHE A 41 4.95 -6.88 -9.82
N MET A 42 3.69 -7.30 -9.68
CA MET A 42 2.95 -7.23 -8.41
C MET A 42 3.32 -8.36 -7.43
N LYS A 43 4.07 -9.38 -7.89
CA LYS A 43 4.42 -10.57 -7.12
C LYS A 43 5.80 -10.48 -6.47
N TRP A 44 6.21 -9.28 -6.08
CA TRP A 44 7.47 -9.03 -5.41
C TRP A 44 7.23 -8.35 -4.06
N ARG A 45 8.02 -8.70 -3.06
CA ARG A 45 8.04 -8.03 -1.76
C ARG A 45 9.47 -7.66 -1.37
N TRP A 46 9.62 -6.56 -0.66
CA TRP A 46 10.89 -6.17 -0.07
C TRP A 46 11.17 -6.99 1.20
N LYS A 47 12.35 -7.62 1.27
CA LYS A 47 12.82 -8.35 2.45
C LYS A 47 14.09 -7.69 3.00
N PRO A 48 14.01 -7.01 4.16
CA PRO A 48 15.19 -6.45 4.81
C PRO A 48 16.18 -7.51 5.29
N ASP A 49 17.45 -7.11 5.40
CA ASP A 49 18.49 -7.96 5.94
C ASP A 49 18.29 -8.21 7.45
N GLY A 50 18.26 -9.48 7.83
CA GLY A 50 18.25 -9.90 9.24
C GLY A 50 16.88 -9.92 9.93
N CYS A 51 15.77 -9.74 9.20
CA CYS A 51 14.43 -10.04 9.70
C CYS A 51 13.43 -10.34 8.57
N ASP A 52 12.31 -10.97 8.93
CA ASP A 52 11.15 -11.06 8.05
C ASP A 52 10.12 -10.02 8.49
N LEU A 53 9.70 -9.15 7.57
CA LEU A 53 8.63 -8.19 7.84
C LEU A 53 7.30 -8.94 7.96
N PRO A 54 6.50 -8.68 9.01
CA PRO A 54 5.17 -9.27 9.12
C PRO A 54 4.27 -8.76 7.99
N LEU A 55 3.29 -9.59 7.62
CA LEU A 55 2.22 -9.16 6.74
C LEU A 55 1.48 -7.97 7.35
N PHE A 56 1.15 -6.99 6.52
CA PHE A 56 0.38 -5.83 6.96
C PHE A 56 -0.99 -6.27 7.44
N ASN A 57 -1.29 -6.01 8.72
CA ASN A 57 -2.61 -6.27 9.29
C ASN A 57 -3.39 -4.94 9.37
N PRO A 58 -4.41 -4.76 8.52
CA PRO A 58 -5.14 -3.50 8.48
C PRO A 58 -5.88 -3.21 9.78
N TYR A 59 -6.42 -4.22 10.45
CA TYR A 59 -7.15 -4.03 11.70
C TYR A 59 -6.25 -3.52 12.82
N GLN A 60 -5.02 -4.04 12.91
CA GLN A 60 -4.04 -3.55 13.89
C GLN A 60 -3.60 -2.12 13.59
N PHE A 61 -3.42 -1.78 12.32
CA PHE A 61 -3.11 -0.42 11.92
C PHE A 61 -4.26 0.53 12.27
N LEU A 62 -5.49 0.17 11.91
CA LEU A 62 -6.72 0.91 12.22
C LEU A 62 -6.87 1.18 13.72
N ASP A 63 -6.65 0.17 14.57
CA ASP A 63 -6.71 0.32 16.02
C ASP A 63 -5.65 1.28 16.56
N MET A 64 -4.45 1.30 15.96
CA MET A 64 -3.36 2.20 16.36
C MET A 64 -3.63 3.67 16.00
N VAL A 65 -4.34 3.91 14.89
CA VAL A 65 -4.67 5.26 14.41
C VAL A 65 -6.09 5.70 14.77
N ARG A 66 -6.87 4.86 15.48
CA ARG A 66 -8.23 5.17 15.93
C ARG A 66 -8.25 6.45 16.77
N GLY A 67 -9.10 7.39 16.39
CA GLY A 67 -9.22 8.69 17.06
C GLY A 67 -8.06 9.66 16.79
N LYS A 68 -7.19 9.36 15.81
CA LYS A 68 -6.12 10.24 15.34
C LYS A 68 -6.40 10.64 13.89
N SER A 69 -5.92 11.82 13.50
CA SER A 69 -5.92 12.26 12.11
C SER A 69 -4.58 11.90 11.47
N LEU A 70 -4.63 11.25 10.30
CA LEU A 70 -3.45 10.91 9.51
C LEU A 70 -3.47 11.75 8.22
N ALA A 71 -2.37 12.41 7.92
CA ALA A 71 -2.19 13.23 6.73
C ALA A 71 -0.90 12.80 6.04
N PHE A 72 -0.95 12.66 4.71
CA PHE A 72 0.24 12.46 3.89
C PHE A 72 0.59 13.78 3.24
N VAL A 73 1.84 14.18 3.41
CA VAL A 73 2.41 15.38 2.78
C VAL A 73 3.54 14.90 1.88
N GLY A 74 3.34 15.02 0.57
CA GLY A 74 4.28 14.55 -0.43
C GLY A 74 3.98 15.20 -1.78
N ASP A 75 4.88 14.99 -2.74
CA ASP A 75 4.64 15.34 -4.14
C ASP A 75 3.77 14.27 -4.82
N SER A 76 3.59 14.39 -6.13
CA SER A 76 2.85 13.43 -6.95
C SER A 76 3.41 12.00 -6.92
N VAL A 77 4.59 11.76 -6.32
CA VAL A 77 5.17 10.43 -6.11
C VAL A 77 4.86 9.90 -4.71
N GLY A 78 4.79 10.77 -3.70
CA GLY A 78 4.43 10.39 -2.33
C GLY A 78 2.95 10.03 -2.14
N GLU A 79 2.06 10.73 -2.85
CA GLU A 79 0.60 10.56 -2.76
C GLU A 79 0.11 9.17 -3.22
N PRO A 80 0.53 8.61 -4.37
CA PRO A 80 0.21 7.24 -4.79
C PRO A 80 0.59 6.16 -3.79
N ASN A 81 1.79 6.28 -3.18
CA ASN A 81 2.34 5.26 -2.29
C ASN A 81 1.48 5.14 -1.02
N ALA A 82 1.01 6.27 -0.50
CA ALA A 82 0.11 6.31 0.66
C ALA A 82 -1.25 5.64 0.37
N VAL A 83 -1.81 5.88 -0.82
CA VAL A 83 -3.11 5.33 -1.22
C VAL A 83 -3.04 3.82 -1.52
N HIS A 84 -1.88 3.33 -2.00
CA HIS A 84 -1.63 1.91 -2.26
C HIS A 84 -1.56 1.06 -0.98
N ASP A 85 -1.08 1.59 0.14
CA ASP A 85 -1.04 0.85 1.41
C ASP A 85 -2.38 0.87 2.17
N MET A 86 -3.30 1.76 1.76
CA MET A 86 -4.59 2.00 2.41
C MET A 86 -5.84 1.21 1.97
N PRO A 87 -5.88 0.34 0.94
CA PRO A 87 -7.12 -0.29 0.45
C PRO A 87 -7.91 -1.12 1.47
N LEU A 88 -7.27 -1.51 2.57
CA LEU A 88 -7.87 -2.34 3.61
C LEU A 88 -8.44 -1.52 4.78
N VAL A 89 -8.40 -0.19 4.68
CA VAL A 89 -8.80 0.78 5.72
C VAL A 89 -10.14 1.41 5.34
N GLN A 90 -11.23 0.64 5.39
CA GLN A 90 -12.60 1.14 5.24
C GLN A 90 -13.26 1.37 6.61
N ASP A 91 -12.58 2.06 7.53
CA ASP A 91 -13.19 2.44 8.81
C ASP A 91 -13.48 3.95 8.84
N SER A 92 -14.74 4.29 9.14
CA SER A 92 -15.31 5.64 9.15
C SER A 92 -14.77 6.56 10.25
N HIS A 93 -13.84 6.06 11.07
CA HIS A 93 -13.29 6.75 12.24
C HIS A 93 -11.89 7.35 12.05
N ILE A 94 -11.33 7.25 10.84
CA ILE A 94 -10.05 7.89 10.49
C ILE A 94 -10.33 9.09 9.61
N THR A 95 -10.00 10.29 10.09
CA THR A 95 -10.01 11.49 9.27
C THR A 95 -8.72 11.55 8.48
N MET A 96 -8.81 11.18 7.20
CA MET A 96 -7.74 11.40 6.24
C MET A 96 -7.78 12.87 5.81
N LEU A 97 -6.71 13.61 6.12
CA LEU A 97 -6.57 14.97 5.64
C LEU A 97 -5.70 14.94 4.39
N GLU A 98 -6.31 15.20 3.24
CA GLU A 98 -5.61 15.50 2.00
C GLU A 98 -5.19 16.98 2.04
N MET A 99 -3.90 17.25 2.24
CA MET A 99 -3.35 18.59 2.18
C MET A 99 -2.83 18.83 0.76
N LYS A 100 -3.68 19.42 -0.08
CA LYS A 100 -3.32 19.92 -1.42
C LYS A 100 -2.49 21.20 -1.34
#